data_AF-A0A1H9ILV4-F1
#
_entry.id   AF-A0A1H9ILV4-F1
#
_cell.length_a   1.000
_cell.length_b   1.000
_cell.length_c   1.000
_cell.angle_alpha   90.00
_cell.angle_beta   90.00
_cell.angle_gamma   90.00
#
_symmetry.space_group_name_H-M   'P 1'
#
loop_
_entity.id
_entity.type
_entity.pdbx_description
1 polymer ?
#
loop_
_entity_poly.entity_id
_entity_poly.type
_entity_poly.pdbx_seq_one_letter_code
_entity_poly.pdbx_strand_id
1 'polypeptide(L)'
;MKLKYIYHLCFFLSLSCSNQPSDVEFVQNQVEEKVIKEAEYFLKLEPITITADVSTRSAGTINDFYSEGDYWWPNPKYPDSAYIRKDGLSNPDNFVAHRKSMIRFSQISGALASAYLINKENKYLRHLFKHLNAWFVDESTKMNPHLLYAQAIKGRVTGRGIGIIDTIHLIEVALAFKVLEDSGLYSSKEVSAIKVWFSQYLKWLTTHKYGIKERDNGNNHSTCWALQVAAFAQLVDNQEQIDFCKTLFKEKLLPEQMAVNGSFPKELARTKPYGYSIFNLDAMCSLAQILSTKNDNLFFYATYDDKSLKRGLEFLYPYLEDKSKWPYNKDVMYWEDWPTKHPALIFGGFALNNQEYLFLWQKLSEIPNKAEILRNMPVRYPLLWIKK
;
A
#
# COMPACT_ATOMS: atom_id res chain seq x y z
N MET A 1 -72.76 -17.85 39.01
CA MET A 1 -71.86 -17.54 37.88
C MET A 1 -70.46 -17.27 38.43
N LYS A 2 -69.52 -18.21 38.27
CA LYS A 2 -68.12 -18.06 38.74
C LYS A 2 -67.27 -17.52 37.59
N LEU A 3 -66.70 -16.32 37.73
CA LEU A 3 -65.71 -15.77 36.79
C LEU A 3 -64.32 -16.36 37.12
N LYS A 4 -63.67 -16.98 36.12
CA LYS A 4 -62.26 -17.39 36.16
C LYS A 4 -61.40 -16.23 35.66
N TYR A 5 -60.43 -15.78 36.47
CA TYR A 5 -59.36 -14.89 36.03
C TYR A 5 -58.23 -15.74 35.44
N ILE A 6 -57.88 -15.50 34.17
CA ILE A 6 -56.71 -16.05 33.50
C ILE A 6 -55.59 -15.01 33.62
N TYR A 7 -54.52 -15.35 34.33
CA TYR A 7 -53.29 -14.56 34.36
C TYR A 7 -52.47 -14.87 33.10
N HIS A 8 -52.28 -13.87 32.23
CA HIS A 8 -51.30 -13.96 31.15
C HIS A 8 -49.92 -13.57 31.69
N LEU A 9 -49.04 -14.57 31.81
CA LEU A 9 -47.62 -14.40 32.12
C LEU A 9 -46.90 -13.96 30.84
N CYS A 10 -46.56 -12.67 30.71
CA CYS A 10 -45.70 -12.19 29.63
C CYS A 10 -44.24 -12.48 29.96
N PHE A 11 -43.63 -13.44 29.25
CA PHE A 11 -42.19 -13.65 29.23
C PHE A 11 -41.54 -12.56 28.37
N PHE A 12 -40.84 -11.61 28.99
CA PHE A 12 -39.96 -10.69 28.28
C PHE A 12 -38.65 -11.44 27.95
N LEU A 13 -38.49 -11.86 26.69
CA LEU A 13 -37.20 -12.24 26.13
C LEU A 13 -36.38 -10.96 25.94
N SER A 14 -35.43 -10.72 26.85
CA SER A 14 -34.40 -9.70 26.66
C SER A 14 -33.44 -10.17 25.56
N LEU A 15 -33.71 -9.74 24.33
CA LEU A 15 -32.72 -9.74 23.26
C LEU A 15 -31.55 -8.86 23.70
N SER A 16 -30.50 -9.49 24.20
CA SER A 16 -29.22 -8.83 24.42
C SER A 16 -28.65 -8.52 23.04
N CYS A 17 -28.83 -7.29 22.57
CA CYS A 17 -28.10 -6.78 21.41
C CYS A 17 -26.61 -6.83 21.74
N SER A 18 -25.91 -7.87 21.26
CA SER A 18 -24.45 -7.82 21.17
C SER A 18 -24.13 -6.76 20.12
N ASN A 19 -23.74 -5.56 20.56
CA ASN A 19 -23.20 -4.56 19.64
C ASN A 19 -21.91 -5.12 19.05
N GLN A 20 -21.94 -5.52 17.79
CA GLN A 20 -20.74 -5.85 17.03
C GLN A 20 -19.87 -4.58 16.97
N PRO A 21 -18.55 -4.69 17.22
CA PRO A 21 -17.66 -3.53 17.12
C PRO A 21 -17.70 -2.96 15.70
N SER A 22 -17.57 -1.64 15.58
CA SER A 22 -17.38 -1.01 14.27
C SER A 22 -16.10 -1.53 13.59
N ASP A 23 -15.99 -1.44 12.26
CA ASP A 23 -14.76 -1.83 11.53
C ASP A 23 -13.51 -1.16 12.12
N VAL A 24 -13.62 0.12 12.50
CA VAL A 24 -12.53 0.88 13.14
C VAL A 24 -12.18 0.33 14.51
N GLU A 25 -13.17 0.01 15.34
CA GLU A 25 -12.97 -0.57 16.67
C GLU A 25 -12.36 -1.97 16.57
N PHE A 26 -12.83 -2.80 15.64
CA PHE A 26 -12.22 -4.09 15.35
C PHE A 26 -10.74 -3.93 15.02
N VAL A 27 -10.38 -3.05 14.08
CA VAL A 27 -8.99 -2.87 13.68
C VAL A 27 -8.15 -2.29 14.81
N GLN A 28 -8.65 -1.28 15.50
CA GLN A 28 -7.95 -0.67 16.64
C GLN A 28 -7.60 -1.74 17.67
N ASN A 29 -8.56 -2.56 18.09
CA ASN A 29 -8.34 -3.63 19.06
C ASN A 29 -7.26 -4.64 18.63
N GLN A 30 -7.06 -4.82 17.33
CA GLN A 30 -6.07 -5.76 16.79
C GLN A 30 -4.66 -5.17 16.63
N VAL A 31 -4.52 -3.84 16.54
CA VAL A 31 -3.23 -3.20 16.20
C VAL A 31 -2.73 -2.22 17.26
N GLU A 32 -3.56 -1.83 18.22
CA GLU A 32 -3.28 -0.75 19.18
C GLU A 32 -1.95 -0.92 19.91
N GLU A 33 -1.72 -2.07 20.55
CA GLU A 33 -0.48 -2.33 21.30
C GLU A 33 0.78 -2.14 20.43
N LYS A 34 0.76 -2.74 19.23
CA LYS A 34 1.87 -2.66 18.28
C LYS A 34 2.08 -1.22 17.80
N VAL A 35 1.01 -0.53 17.41
CA VAL A 35 1.06 0.84 16.89
C VAL A 35 1.62 1.80 17.94
N ILE A 36 1.14 1.72 19.18
CA ILE A 36 1.63 2.58 20.26
C ILE A 36 3.11 2.30 20.56
N LYS A 37 3.51 1.02 20.61
CA LYS A 37 4.92 0.64 20.81
C LYS A 37 5.83 1.18 19.70
N GLU A 38 5.42 1.05 18.45
CA GLU A 38 6.17 1.57 17.30
C GLU A 38 6.23 3.10 17.31
N ALA A 39 5.11 3.78 17.60
CA ALA A 39 5.05 5.23 17.67
C ALA A 39 5.97 5.79 18.76
N GLU A 40 6.00 5.20 19.96
CA GLU A 40 6.90 5.59 21.06
C GLU A 40 8.38 5.36 20.73
N TYR A 41 8.69 4.35 19.91
CA TYR A 41 10.03 4.18 19.35
C TYR A 41 10.35 5.27 18.32
N PHE A 42 9.44 5.51 17.37
CA PHE A 42 9.64 6.45 16.27
C PHE A 42 9.66 7.91 16.71
N LEU A 43 9.02 8.28 17.82
CA LEU A 43 9.11 9.61 18.43
C LEU A 43 10.55 10.04 18.80
N LYS A 44 11.46 9.08 18.91
CA LYS A 44 12.88 9.32 19.26
C LYS A 44 13.77 9.49 18.03
N LEU A 45 13.22 9.33 16.83
CA LEU A 45 13.99 9.28 15.59
C LEU A 45 13.94 10.63 14.85
N GLU A 46 15.11 11.13 14.48
CA GLU A 46 15.19 12.33 13.64
C GLU A 46 14.87 12.03 12.16
N PRO A 47 14.47 13.07 11.39
CA PRO A 47 14.27 12.97 9.95
C PRO A 47 15.54 12.52 9.23
N ILE A 48 15.38 11.54 8.33
CA ILE A 48 16.41 11.10 7.38
C ILE A 48 15.71 11.01 6.02
N THR A 49 16.23 11.73 5.04
CA THR A 49 15.68 11.79 3.68
C THR A 49 16.65 11.17 2.67
N ILE A 50 16.32 11.23 1.39
CA ILE A 50 17.21 10.75 0.32
C ILE A 50 18.56 11.47 0.27
N THR A 51 18.65 12.70 0.77
CA THR A 51 19.90 13.49 0.74
C THR A 51 20.98 12.95 1.69
N ALA A 52 20.63 12.05 2.61
CA ALA A 52 21.56 11.44 3.56
C ALA A 52 22.52 10.44 2.91
N ASP A 53 22.16 9.87 1.76
CA ASP A 53 22.94 8.85 1.06
C ASP A 53 23.03 9.21 -0.42
N VAL A 54 24.23 9.21 -1.01
CA VAL A 54 24.39 9.49 -2.45
C VAL A 54 25.09 8.33 -3.12
N SER A 55 24.50 7.85 -4.23
CA SER A 55 25.17 6.89 -5.10
C SER A 55 26.04 7.62 -6.11
N THR A 56 27.32 7.25 -6.20
CA THR A 56 28.22 7.71 -7.27
C THR A 56 27.79 7.23 -8.66
N ARG A 57 26.84 6.29 -8.73
CA ARG A 57 26.24 5.78 -9.97
C ARG A 57 24.97 6.52 -10.39
N SER A 58 24.50 7.47 -9.57
CA SER A 58 23.36 8.31 -9.90
C SER A 58 23.73 9.35 -10.96
N ALA A 59 22.83 9.58 -11.90
CA ALA A 59 22.92 10.69 -12.85
C ALA A 59 22.11 11.93 -12.40
N GLY A 60 21.46 11.86 -11.24
CA GLY A 60 20.67 12.93 -10.66
C GLY A 60 21.45 13.77 -9.65
N THR A 61 20.77 14.78 -9.12
CA THR A 61 21.21 15.61 -8.01
C THR A 61 21.00 14.89 -6.66
N ILE A 62 21.52 15.47 -5.58
CA ILE A 62 21.32 14.96 -4.22
C ILE A 62 19.85 14.91 -3.80
N ASN A 63 19.01 15.78 -4.35
CA ASN A 63 17.57 15.82 -4.12
C ASN A 63 16.78 14.90 -5.07
N ASP A 64 17.45 14.10 -5.91
CA ASP A 64 16.77 13.18 -6.83
C ASP A 64 16.76 11.74 -6.32
N PHE A 65 15.58 11.11 -6.32
CA PHE A 65 15.48 9.71 -5.92
C PHE A 65 16.22 8.80 -6.92
N TYR A 66 17.10 7.95 -6.39
CA TYR A 66 17.88 6.99 -7.15
C TYR A 66 17.71 5.57 -6.58
N SER A 67 17.56 4.62 -7.48
CA SER A 67 17.58 3.19 -7.16
C SER A 67 18.06 2.40 -8.38
N GLU A 68 18.42 1.14 -8.17
CA GLU A 68 18.85 0.24 -9.24
C GLU A 68 17.82 -0.87 -9.47
N GLY A 69 17.72 -1.33 -10.72
CA GLY A 69 16.80 -2.40 -11.07
C GLY A 69 17.16 -3.70 -10.33
N ASP A 70 16.22 -4.20 -9.52
CA ASP A 70 16.51 -5.26 -8.55
C ASP A 70 17.10 -6.54 -9.16
N TYR A 71 16.64 -6.91 -10.35
CA TYR A 71 16.97 -8.17 -11.01
C TYR A 71 18.06 -8.05 -12.07
N TRP A 72 18.88 -6.99 -12.03
CA TRP A 72 19.94 -6.75 -13.00
C TRP A 72 21.31 -7.02 -12.40
N TRP A 73 22.08 -7.88 -13.05
CA TRP A 73 23.35 -8.41 -12.56
C TRP A 73 24.50 -8.14 -13.53
N PRO A 74 25.75 -8.03 -13.04
CA PRO A 74 26.94 -8.07 -13.89
C PRO A 74 26.93 -9.30 -14.81
N ASN A 75 27.37 -9.10 -16.04
CA ASN A 75 27.56 -10.21 -16.96
C ASN A 75 28.88 -10.93 -16.64
N PRO A 76 28.87 -12.20 -16.17
CA PRO A 76 30.10 -12.89 -15.77
C PRO A 76 31.05 -13.12 -16.94
N LYS A 77 30.55 -13.15 -18.18
CA LYS A 77 31.36 -13.35 -19.38
C LYS A 77 32.05 -12.06 -19.84
N TYR A 78 31.43 -10.90 -19.59
CA TYR A 78 31.91 -9.59 -20.02
C TYR A 78 31.65 -8.55 -18.92
N PRO A 79 32.54 -8.43 -17.91
CA PRO A 79 32.30 -7.63 -16.70
C PRO A 79 31.96 -6.15 -16.96
N ASP A 80 32.50 -5.57 -18.04
CA ASP A 80 32.27 -4.16 -18.41
C ASP A 80 31.03 -3.94 -19.28
N SER A 81 30.34 -5.01 -19.67
CA SER A 81 29.12 -4.91 -20.48
C SER A 81 27.89 -4.50 -19.68
N ALA A 82 26.81 -4.18 -20.40
CA ALA A 82 25.51 -3.90 -19.79
C ALA A 82 25.02 -5.07 -18.92
N TYR A 83 24.40 -4.75 -17.79
CA TYR A 83 23.84 -5.78 -16.89
C TYR A 83 22.81 -6.67 -17.60
N ILE A 84 22.66 -7.90 -17.10
CA ILE A 84 21.73 -8.91 -17.60
C ILE A 84 20.62 -9.17 -16.55
N ARG A 85 19.41 -9.47 -17.01
CA ARG A 85 18.26 -9.70 -16.13
C ARG A 85 18.23 -11.15 -15.60
N LYS A 86 18.01 -11.32 -14.29
CA LYS A 86 17.73 -12.61 -13.62
C LYS A 86 16.46 -12.48 -12.77
N ASP A 87 15.30 -12.83 -13.34
CA ASP A 87 14.01 -12.52 -12.73
C ASP A 87 13.82 -13.14 -11.33
N GLY A 88 13.43 -12.32 -10.37
CA GLY A 88 13.21 -12.74 -8.99
C GLY A 88 14.47 -13.01 -8.18
N LEU A 89 15.67 -12.77 -8.72
CA LEU A 89 16.93 -12.82 -7.98
C LEU A 89 17.46 -11.40 -7.78
N SER A 90 17.29 -10.87 -6.57
CA SER A 90 17.71 -9.50 -6.21
C SER A 90 19.23 -9.42 -6.14
N ASN A 91 19.82 -8.46 -6.84
CA ASN A 91 21.25 -8.18 -6.75
C ASN A 91 21.59 -7.52 -5.40
N PRO A 92 22.40 -8.15 -4.53
CA PRO A 92 22.75 -7.59 -3.23
C PRO A 92 23.62 -6.32 -3.32
N ASP A 93 24.31 -6.09 -4.44
CA ASP A 93 25.19 -4.93 -4.65
C ASP A 93 24.43 -3.67 -5.09
N ASN A 94 23.11 -3.76 -5.23
CA ASN A 94 22.28 -2.62 -5.60
C ASN A 94 22.34 -1.53 -4.53
N PHE A 95 22.33 -0.28 -5.00
CA PHE A 95 22.08 0.87 -4.16
C PHE A 95 20.61 0.86 -3.72
N VAL A 96 20.39 0.66 -2.42
CA VAL A 96 19.06 0.53 -1.80
C VAL A 96 18.77 1.59 -0.74
N ALA A 97 19.69 2.54 -0.50
CA ALA A 97 19.60 3.46 0.62
C ALA A 97 18.34 4.36 0.55
N HIS A 98 18.07 5.00 -0.61
CA HIS A 98 16.88 5.84 -0.75
C HIS A 98 15.58 5.06 -0.53
N ARG A 99 15.52 3.81 -1.01
CA ARG A 99 14.37 2.93 -0.77
C ARG A 99 14.21 2.60 0.72
N LYS A 100 15.30 2.33 1.44
CA LYS A 100 15.26 2.11 2.90
C LYS A 100 14.76 3.36 3.63
N SER A 101 15.25 4.55 3.25
CA SER A 101 14.78 5.82 3.81
C SER A 101 13.29 6.06 3.54
N MET A 102 12.81 5.74 2.34
CA MET A 102 11.39 5.83 1.96
C MET A 102 10.51 4.88 2.78
N ILE A 103 10.91 3.61 2.94
CA ILE A 103 10.18 2.63 3.74
C ILE A 103 10.15 3.07 5.21
N ARG A 104 11.29 3.50 5.75
CA ARG A 104 11.38 4.03 7.12
C ARG A 104 10.45 5.22 7.32
N PHE A 105 10.40 6.15 6.37
CA PHE A 105 9.52 7.31 6.43
C PHE A 105 8.03 6.92 6.39
N SER A 106 7.66 5.95 5.55
CA SER A 106 6.32 5.36 5.53
C SER A 106 5.95 4.72 6.87
N GLN A 107 6.85 3.97 7.50
CA GLN A 107 6.61 3.36 8.82
C GLN A 107 6.41 4.40 9.92
N ILE A 108 7.30 5.40 9.99
CA ILE A 108 7.19 6.52 10.94
C ILE A 108 5.86 7.24 10.74
N SER A 109 5.52 7.57 9.49
CA SER A 109 4.30 8.30 9.18
C SER A 109 3.05 7.52 9.57
N GLY A 110 2.99 6.25 9.20
CA GLY A 110 1.83 5.42 9.50
C GLY A 110 1.65 5.14 10.98
N ALA A 111 2.73 4.85 11.72
CA ALA A 111 2.68 4.62 13.15
C ALA A 111 2.25 5.87 13.94
N LEU A 112 2.86 7.03 13.66
CA LEU A 112 2.55 8.27 14.39
C LEU A 112 1.13 8.76 14.12
N ALA A 113 0.68 8.74 12.87
CA ALA A 113 -0.70 9.11 12.54
C ALA A 113 -1.71 8.12 13.14
N SER A 114 -1.42 6.82 13.11
CA SER A 114 -2.29 5.81 13.73
C SER A 114 -2.36 5.96 15.25
N ALA A 115 -1.23 6.23 15.92
CA ALA A 115 -1.22 6.49 17.36
C ALA A 115 -2.06 7.72 17.74
N TYR A 116 -2.00 8.79 16.94
CA TYR A 116 -2.91 9.93 17.09
C TYR A 116 -4.38 9.55 16.87
N LEU A 117 -4.68 8.66 15.92
CA LEU A 117 -6.06 8.20 15.72
C LEU A 117 -6.62 7.48 16.95
N ILE A 118 -5.77 6.71 17.65
CA ILE A 118 -6.11 5.93 18.85
C ILE A 118 -6.31 6.85 20.06
N ASN A 119 -5.31 7.66 20.42
CA ASN A 119 -5.30 8.33 21.72
C ASN A 119 -5.38 9.87 21.68
N LYS A 120 -5.38 10.46 20.47
CA LYS A 120 -5.49 11.90 20.23
C LYS A 120 -4.38 12.77 20.81
N GLU A 121 -3.21 12.21 21.10
CA GLU A 121 -2.06 12.99 21.58
C GLU A 121 -1.35 13.74 20.44
N ASN A 122 -1.35 15.07 20.51
CA ASN A 122 -0.72 15.93 19.50
C ASN A 122 0.79 15.72 19.32
N LYS A 123 1.49 15.11 20.29
CA LYS A 123 2.93 14.84 20.21
C LYS A 123 3.32 14.05 18.95
N TYR A 124 2.46 13.10 18.54
CA TYR A 124 2.71 12.28 17.36
C TYR A 124 2.64 13.09 16.06
N LEU A 125 1.61 13.92 15.90
CA LEU A 125 1.47 14.76 14.71
C LEU A 125 2.51 15.88 14.65
N ARG A 126 2.90 16.46 15.79
CA ARG A 126 4.00 17.42 15.84
C ARG A 126 5.32 16.80 15.37
N HIS A 127 5.59 15.56 15.78
CA HIS A 127 6.77 14.84 15.34
C HIS A 127 6.69 14.45 13.86
N LEU A 128 5.54 13.94 13.40
CA LEU A 128 5.28 13.65 12.00
C LEU A 128 5.50 14.88 11.09
N PHE A 129 5.07 16.07 11.52
CA PHE A 129 5.25 17.30 10.76
C PHE A 129 6.73 17.61 10.48
N LYS A 130 7.65 17.28 11.40
CA LYS A 130 9.10 17.44 11.18
C LYS A 130 9.59 16.55 10.03
N HIS A 131 9.18 15.28 10.02
CA HIS A 131 9.55 14.35 8.95
C HIS A 131 8.96 14.78 7.60
N LEU A 132 7.70 15.24 7.58
CA LEU A 132 7.07 15.74 6.36
C LEU A 132 7.78 16.98 5.78
N ASN A 133 8.15 17.95 6.62
CA ASN A 133 8.87 19.14 6.15
C ASN A 133 10.25 18.77 5.57
N ALA A 134 11.00 17.90 6.25
CA ALA A 134 12.30 17.47 5.78
C ALA A 134 12.21 16.80 4.39
N TRP A 135 11.20 15.95 4.16
CA TRP A 135 11.03 15.22 2.90
C TRP A 135 10.49 16.06 1.74
N PHE A 136 9.68 17.08 2.00
CA PHE A 136 8.90 17.74 0.95
C PHE A 136 9.14 19.25 0.82
N VAL A 137 9.69 19.90 1.85
CA VAL A 137 9.73 21.36 1.94
C VAL A 137 11.16 21.88 2.07
N ASP A 138 11.92 21.35 3.02
CA ASP A 138 13.25 21.87 3.34
C ASP A 138 14.22 21.68 2.17
N GLU A 139 14.67 22.77 1.55
CA GLU A 139 15.48 22.74 0.32
C GLU A 139 16.73 21.86 0.42
N SER A 140 17.38 21.84 1.58
CA SER A 140 18.58 21.02 1.80
C SER A 140 18.30 19.52 1.88
N THR A 141 17.07 19.10 2.13
CA THR A 141 16.72 17.68 2.37
C THR A 141 15.57 17.15 1.54
N LYS A 142 14.80 18.01 0.86
CA LYS A 142 13.60 17.60 0.14
C LYS A 142 13.94 16.63 -0.99
N MET A 143 13.02 15.72 -1.27
CA MET A 143 13.03 14.95 -2.50
C MET A 143 12.38 15.77 -3.61
N ASN A 144 12.95 15.78 -4.82
CA ASN A 144 12.29 16.38 -5.98
C ASN A 144 11.07 15.53 -6.40
N PRO A 145 9.95 16.15 -6.84
CA PRO A 145 8.70 15.46 -7.14
C PRO A 145 8.72 14.75 -8.50
N HIS A 146 9.71 13.88 -8.72
CA HIS A 146 9.83 13.03 -9.91
C HIS A 146 10.73 11.81 -9.69
N LEU A 147 10.55 10.76 -10.51
CA LEU A 147 11.35 9.54 -10.50
C LEU A 147 12.16 9.34 -11.78
N LEU A 148 12.99 10.32 -12.15
CA LEU A 148 13.81 10.28 -13.37
C LEU A 148 14.95 9.24 -13.30
N TYR A 149 15.45 8.93 -12.11
CA TYR A 149 16.63 8.07 -11.90
C TYR A 149 16.32 6.80 -11.11
N ALA A 150 15.04 6.42 -11.05
CA ALA A 150 14.59 5.20 -10.38
C ALA A 150 14.81 3.96 -11.25
N GLN A 151 15.26 2.89 -10.60
CA GLN A 151 15.63 1.60 -11.20
C GLN A 151 16.54 1.71 -12.43
N ALA A 152 17.61 2.50 -12.29
CA ALA A 152 18.70 2.56 -13.24
C ALA A 152 19.29 1.16 -13.51
N ILE A 153 19.87 0.99 -14.69
CA ILE A 153 20.54 -0.26 -15.08
C ILE A 153 21.87 0.09 -15.73
N LYS A 154 22.97 -0.38 -15.13
CA LYS A 154 24.33 -0.15 -15.63
C LYS A 154 24.44 -0.57 -17.10
N GLY A 155 24.95 0.35 -17.92
CA GLY A 155 25.15 0.17 -19.36
C GLY A 155 23.86 0.15 -20.19
N ARG A 156 22.71 0.56 -19.63
CA ARG A 156 21.43 0.61 -20.39
C ARG A 156 20.68 1.92 -20.23
N VAL A 157 20.31 2.30 -19.01
CA VAL A 157 19.45 3.45 -18.73
C VAL A 157 19.75 4.05 -17.36
N THR A 158 19.59 5.36 -17.22
CA THR A 158 19.76 6.10 -15.94
C THR A 158 18.50 6.06 -15.05
N GLY A 159 17.36 5.65 -15.60
CA GLY A 159 16.10 5.42 -14.89
C GLY A 159 15.00 4.97 -15.84
N ARG A 160 13.85 4.52 -15.32
CA ARG A 160 12.75 3.96 -16.13
C ARG A 160 11.40 3.93 -15.40
N GLY A 161 10.31 3.79 -16.16
CA GLY A 161 8.92 3.73 -15.66
C GLY A 161 8.69 2.74 -14.52
N ILE A 162 9.23 1.52 -14.66
CA ILE A 162 9.17 0.43 -13.66
C ILE A 162 9.69 0.86 -12.27
N GLY A 163 10.51 1.91 -12.20
CA GLY A 163 10.99 2.48 -10.95
C GLY A 163 9.92 3.21 -10.12
N ILE A 164 8.79 3.60 -10.71
CA ILE A 164 7.68 4.27 -10.01
C ILE A 164 7.11 3.42 -8.87
N ILE A 165 7.24 2.10 -8.95
CA ILE A 165 6.83 1.22 -7.85
C ILE A 165 7.61 1.50 -6.55
N ASP A 166 8.80 2.10 -6.60
CA ASP A 166 9.58 2.41 -5.39
C ASP A 166 8.91 3.48 -4.50
N THR A 167 8.06 4.34 -5.06
CA THR A 167 7.31 5.35 -4.28
C THR A 167 5.95 4.89 -3.78
N ILE A 168 5.57 3.62 -3.97
CA ILE A 168 4.32 3.09 -3.43
C ILE A 168 4.20 3.31 -1.91
N HIS A 169 5.33 3.38 -1.20
CA HIS A 169 5.38 3.68 0.23
C HIS A 169 4.93 5.11 0.60
N LEU A 170 4.92 6.05 -0.35
CA LEU A 170 4.38 7.39 -0.11
C LEU A 170 2.86 7.41 0.06
N ILE A 171 2.14 6.32 -0.24
CA ILE A 171 0.70 6.26 -0.04
C ILE A 171 0.33 6.42 1.44
N GLU A 172 0.95 5.65 2.33
CA GLU A 172 0.69 5.79 3.77
C GLU A 172 1.18 7.13 4.33
N VAL A 173 2.22 7.72 3.71
CA VAL A 173 2.64 9.10 4.04
C VAL A 173 1.53 10.10 3.68
N ALA A 174 0.92 9.97 2.50
CA ALA A 174 -0.18 10.83 2.07
C ALA A 174 -1.42 10.68 3.00
N LEU A 175 -1.76 9.45 3.37
CA LEU A 175 -2.85 9.19 4.33
C LEU A 175 -2.54 9.72 5.73
N ALA A 176 -1.32 9.53 6.22
CA ALA A 176 -0.87 10.07 7.50
C ALA A 176 -0.88 11.62 7.51
N PHE A 177 -0.47 12.23 6.40
CA PHE A 177 -0.54 13.67 6.23
C PHE A 177 -1.99 14.18 6.21
N LYS A 178 -2.93 13.42 5.62
CA LYS A 178 -4.35 13.76 5.69
C LYS A 178 -4.88 13.77 7.13
N VAL A 179 -4.48 12.79 7.95
CA VAL A 179 -4.80 12.79 9.40
C VAL A 179 -4.25 14.02 10.10
N LEU A 180 -3.04 14.45 9.75
CA LEU A 180 -2.45 15.69 10.28
C LEU A 180 -3.24 16.93 9.85
N GLU A 181 -3.61 17.04 8.57
CA GLU A 181 -4.43 18.15 8.05
C GLU A 181 -5.78 18.21 8.77
N ASP A 182 -6.48 17.07 8.86
CA ASP A 182 -7.82 16.98 9.45
C ASP A 182 -7.82 17.20 10.97
N SER A 183 -6.66 17.10 11.64
CA SER A 183 -6.53 17.40 13.06
C SER A 183 -6.74 18.89 13.39
N GLY A 184 -6.56 19.78 12.41
CA GLY A 184 -6.56 21.23 12.63
C GLY A 184 -5.39 21.76 13.48
N LEU A 185 -4.39 20.93 13.77
CA LEU A 185 -3.21 21.31 14.58
C LEU A 185 -2.34 22.37 13.89
N TYR A 186 -2.36 22.39 12.55
CA TYR A 186 -1.65 23.34 11.70
C TYR A 186 -2.64 24.00 10.72
N SER A 187 -2.41 25.27 10.40
CA SER A 187 -3.21 25.99 9.42
C SER A 187 -2.97 25.45 8.00
N SER A 188 -3.93 25.69 7.10
CA SER A 188 -3.81 25.36 5.68
C SER A 188 -2.55 25.97 5.04
N LYS A 189 -2.13 27.16 5.49
CA LYS A 189 -0.91 27.83 5.04
C LYS A 189 0.34 27.04 5.43
N GLU A 190 0.43 26.55 6.66
CA GLU A 190 1.59 25.82 7.18
C GLU A 190 1.79 24.47 6.47
N VAL A 191 0.70 23.81 6.07
CA VAL A 191 0.77 22.50 5.39
C VAL A 191 0.77 22.60 3.87
N SER A 192 0.54 23.79 3.31
CA SER A 192 0.34 24.00 1.86
C SER A 192 1.51 23.51 1.00
N ALA A 193 2.75 23.71 1.45
CA ALA A 193 3.94 23.30 0.70
C ALA A 193 4.01 21.78 0.49
N ILE A 194 3.57 20.99 1.47
CA ILE A 194 3.51 19.52 1.37
C ILE A 194 2.45 19.12 0.33
N LYS A 195 1.26 19.74 0.36
CA LYS A 195 0.23 19.52 -0.69
C LYS A 195 0.74 19.87 -2.08
N VAL A 196 1.45 20.99 -2.23
CA VAL A 196 2.06 21.42 -3.50
C VAL A 196 3.02 20.36 -4.04
N TRP A 197 3.85 19.75 -3.18
CA TRP A 197 4.74 18.66 -3.58
C TRP A 197 3.96 17.48 -4.16
N PHE A 198 2.90 17.03 -3.48
CA PHE A 198 2.06 15.93 -3.98
C PHE A 198 1.32 16.30 -5.28
N SER A 199 0.86 17.54 -5.43
CA SER A 199 0.27 18.01 -6.68
C SER A 199 1.27 17.99 -7.85
N GLN A 200 2.51 18.42 -7.60
CA GLN A 200 3.59 18.38 -8.58
C GLN A 200 3.96 16.94 -8.96
N TYR A 201 4.08 16.05 -7.96
CA TYR A 201 4.40 14.65 -8.20
C TYR A 201 3.27 13.93 -8.94
N LEU A 202 2.01 14.16 -8.56
CA LEU A 202 0.83 13.63 -9.26
C LEU A 202 0.84 14.05 -10.74
N LYS A 203 1.08 15.34 -11.01
CA LYS A 203 1.19 15.84 -12.39
C LYS A 203 2.31 15.15 -13.16
N TRP A 204 3.49 15.01 -12.57
CA TRP A 204 4.60 14.28 -13.21
C TRP A 204 4.24 12.82 -13.47
N LEU A 205 3.62 12.14 -12.50
CA LEU A 205 3.23 10.74 -12.55
C LEU A 205 2.19 10.45 -13.64
N THR A 206 1.33 11.40 -13.97
CA THR A 206 0.26 11.22 -14.96
C THR A 206 0.60 11.74 -16.35
N THR A 207 1.60 12.61 -16.49
CA THR A 207 1.94 13.24 -17.78
C THR A 207 3.31 12.84 -18.33
N HIS A 208 4.27 12.47 -17.48
CA HIS A 208 5.59 12.10 -17.94
C HIS A 208 5.59 10.70 -18.58
N LYS A 209 6.45 10.49 -19.59
CA LYS A 209 6.57 9.21 -20.32
C LYS A 209 6.84 7.99 -19.43
N TYR A 210 7.49 8.18 -18.27
CA TYR A 210 7.72 7.09 -17.31
C TYR A 210 6.43 6.72 -16.58
N GLY A 211 5.65 7.72 -16.17
CA GLY A 211 4.32 7.53 -15.61
C GLY A 211 3.39 6.78 -16.55
N ILE A 212 3.30 7.24 -17.79
CA ILE A 212 2.48 6.61 -18.84
C ILE A 212 2.91 5.16 -19.09
N LYS A 213 4.21 4.88 -19.21
CA LYS A 213 4.72 3.52 -19.39
C LYS A 213 4.43 2.60 -18.21
N GLU A 214 4.43 3.14 -16.99
CA GLU A 214 4.10 2.36 -15.80
C GLU A 214 2.61 2.05 -15.72
N ARG A 215 1.76 3.05 -16.00
CA ARG A 215 0.31 2.87 -16.15
C ARG A 215 -0.01 1.77 -17.15
N ASP A 216 0.70 1.71 -18.27
CA ASP A 216 0.42 0.80 -19.39
C ASP A 216 1.23 -0.52 -19.34
N ASN A 217 1.86 -0.84 -18.20
CA ASN A 217 2.69 -2.06 -18.04
C ASN A 217 1.86 -3.37 -18.12
N GLY A 218 0.61 -3.31 -17.65
CA GLY A 218 -0.41 -4.36 -17.75
C GLY A 218 -0.28 -5.49 -16.74
N ASN A 219 0.42 -5.29 -15.63
CA ASN A 219 0.54 -6.22 -14.49
C ASN A 219 0.48 -5.43 -13.17
N ASN A 220 0.96 -5.98 -12.07
CA ASN A 220 1.05 -5.30 -10.77
C ASN A 220 1.62 -3.86 -10.81
N HIS A 221 2.51 -3.53 -11.75
CA HIS A 221 3.00 -2.16 -11.94
C HIS A 221 1.89 -1.16 -12.29
N SER A 222 0.97 -1.53 -13.19
CA SER A 222 -0.19 -0.70 -13.54
C SER A 222 -1.13 -0.49 -12.36
N THR A 223 -1.35 -1.56 -11.57
CA THR A 223 -2.16 -1.51 -10.35
C THR A 223 -1.53 -0.58 -9.31
N CYS A 224 -0.22 -0.71 -9.09
CA CYS A 224 0.55 0.11 -8.16
C CYS A 224 0.61 1.59 -8.59
N TRP A 225 0.71 1.85 -9.89
CA TRP A 225 0.62 3.20 -10.43
C TRP A 225 -0.75 3.82 -10.13
N ALA A 226 -1.84 3.09 -10.41
CA ALA A 226 -3.20 3.59 -10.18
C ALA A 226 -3.48 3.82 -8.69
N LEU A 227 -2.98 2.95 -7.82
CA LEU A 227 -3.07 3.10 -6.37
C LEU A 227 -2.39 4.39 -5.89
N GLN A 228 -1.18 4.68 -6.38
CA GLN A 228 -0.48 5.92 -6.06
C GLN A 228 -1.25 7.15 -6.57
N VAL A 229 -1.71 7.14 -7.82
CA VAL A 229 -2.48 8.24 -8.41
C VAL A 229 -3.77 8.48 -7.63
N ALA A 230 -4.53 7.45 -7.29
CA ALA A 230 -5.76 7.58 -6.52
C ALA A 230 -5.53 8.19 -5.13
N ALA A 231 -4.51 7.71 -4.40
CA ALA A 231 -4.17 8.22 -3.08
C ALA A 231 -3.76 9.70 -3.11
N PHE A 232 -2.88 10.07 -4.06
CA PHE A 232 -2.40 11.44 -4.16
C PHE A 232 -3.46 12.39 -4.72
N ALA A 233 -4.30 11.93 -5.64
CA ALA A 233 -5.42 12.69 -6.17
C ALA A 233 -6.46 12.99 -5.07
N GLN A 234 -6.78 12.02 -4.20
CA GLN A 234 -7.65 12.26 -3.06
C GLN A 234 -7.03 13.27 -2.08
N LEU A 235 -5.72 13.22 -1.84
CA LEU A 235 -5.07 14.18 -0.95
C LEU A 235 -5.14 15.62 -1.46
N VAL A 236 -4.99 15.83 -2.77
CA VAL A 236 -4.97 17.17 -3.38
C VAL A 236 -6.30 17.55 -4.04
N ASP A 237 -7.38 16.85 -3.69
CA ASP A 237 -8.74 17.10 -4.16
C ASP A 237 -8.89 17.13 -5.70
N ASN A 238 -8.11 16.29 -6.40
CA ASN A 238 -8.14 16.18 -7.87
C ASN A 238 -9.16 15.12 -8.33
N GLN A 239 -10.42 15.54 -8.49
CA GLN A 239 -11.52 14.66 -8.89
C GLN A 239 -11.32 14.02 -10.28
N GLU A 240 -10.71 14.73 -11.23
CA GLU A 240 -10.44 14.22 -12.58
C GLU A 240 -9.59 12.94 -12.54
N GLN A 241 -8.52 12.93 -11.74
CA GLN A 241 -7.64 11.76 -11.59
C GLN A 241 -8.30 10.62 -10.79
N ILE A 242 -9.18 10.94 -9.84
CA ILE A 242 -9.98 9.93 -9.12
C ILE A 242 -10.92 9.21 -10.09
N ASP A 243 -11.65 9.96 -10.91
CA ASP A 243 -12.59 9.41 -11.89
C ASP A 243 -11.85 8.62 -12.97
N PHE A 244 -10.70 9.13 -13.44
CA PHE A 244 -9.81 8.39 -14.33
C PHE A 244 -9.41 7.04 -13.74
N CYS A 245 -9.03 6.98 -12.46
CA CYS A 245 -8.63 5.73 -11.82
C CYS A 245 -9.80 4.74 -11.65
N LYS A 246 -11.03 5.22 -11.41
CA LYS A 246 -12.23 4.37 -11.39
C LYS A 246 -12.50 3.74 -12.75
N THR A 247 -12.43 4.53 -13.81
CA THR A 247 -12.57 4.04 -15.19
C THR A 247 -11.44 3.07 -15.53
N LEU A 248 -10.19 3.41 -15.21
CA LEU A 248 -9.03 2.55 -15.44
C LEU A 248 -9.17 1.20 -14.72
N PHE A 249 -9.68 1.20 -13.48
CA PHE A 249 -9.96 -0.02 -12.72
C PHE A 249 -10.99 -0.91 -13.44
N LYS A 250 -12.15 -0.33 -13.79
CA LYS A 250 -13.30 -1.05 -14.36
C LYS A 250 -13.03 -1.53 -15.78
N GLU A 251 -12.33 -0.76 -16.60
CA GLU A 251 -12.19 -1.02 -18.03
C GLU A 251 -10.89 -1.73 -18.41
N LYS A 252 -9.82 -1.59 -17.60
CA LYS A 252 -8.50 -2.17 -17.93
C LYS A 252 -7.91 -3.03 -16.83
N LEU A 253 -7.71 -2.50 -15.63
CA LEU A 253 -6.94 -3.19 -14.60
C LEU A 253 -7.57 -4.52 -14.20
N LEU A 254 -8.87 -4.52 -13.85
CA LEU A 254 -9.55 -5.76 -13.48
C LEU A 254 -9.82 -6.68 -14.69
N PRO A 255 -10.42 -6.21 -15.80
CA PRO A 255 -10.79 -7.12 -16.89
C PRO A 255 -9.61 -7.75 -17.64
N GLU A 256 -8.49 -7.02 -17.78
CA GLU A 256 -7.34 -7.46 -18.58
C GLU A 256 -6.30 -8.23 -17.75
N GLN A 257 -6.18 -7.97 -16.44
CA GLN A 257 -5.18 -8.65 -15.60
C GLN A 257 -5.70 -9.92 -14.92
N MET A 258 -7.00 -9.99 -14.61
CA MET A 258 -7.59 -11.12 -13.90
C MET A 258 -8.12 -12.16 -14.89
N ALA A 259 -7.88 -13.44 -14.63
CA ALA A 259 -8.54 -14.55 -15.32
C ALA A 259 -9.91 -14.86 -14.69
N VAL A 260 -10.78 -15.56 -15.41
CA VAL A 260 -12.15 -15.90 -14.94
C VAL A 260 -12.16 -16.64 -13.60
N ASN A 261 -11.11 -17.42 -13.30
CA ASN A 261 -10.98 -18.13 -12.02
C ASN A 261 -10.49 -17.24 -10.85
N GLY A 262 -10.34 -15.93 -11.04
CA GLY A 262 -9.86 -14.98 -10.03
C GLY A 262 -8.34 -14.82 -9.96
N SER A 263 -7.57 -15.66 -10.64
CA SER A 263 -6.11 -15.56 -10.64
C SER A 263 -5.58 -14.39 -11.49
N PHE A 264 -4.34 -13.97 -11.26
CA PHE A 264 -3.64 -13.00 -12.10
C PHE A 264 -2.52 -13.69 -12.91
N PRO A 265 -2.74 -14.04 -14.19
CA PRO A 265 -1.83 -14.91 -14.95
C PRO A 265 -0.40 -14.38 -15.09
N LYS A 266 -0.22 -13.06 -15.24
CA LYS A 266 1.12 -12.46 -15.35
C LYS A 266 1.91 -12.55 -14.04
N GLU A 267 1.23 -12.63 -12.91
CA GLU A 267 1.86 -12.80 -11.60
C GLU A 267 2.19 -14.26 -11.32
N LEU A 268 1.28 -15.17 -11.71
CA LEU A 268 1.52 -16.62 -11.66
C LEU A 268 2.68 -17.07 -12.56
N ALA A 269 2.97 -16.35 -13.64
CA ALA A 269 4.06 -16.65 -14.55
C ALA A 269 5.46 -16.25 -14.03
N ARG A 270 5.54 -15.62 -12.85
CA ARG A 270 6.80 -15.12 -12.27
C ARG A 270 7.55 -16.20 -11.52
N THR A 271 8.82 -15.93 -11.19
CA THR A 271 9.64 -16.81 -10.36
C THR A 271 9.29 -16.73 -8.86
N LYS A 272 8.45 -15.76 -8.46
CA LYS A 272 7.85 -15.65 -7.12
C LYS A 272 6.32 -15.57 -7.22
N PRO A 273 5.65 -16.57 -7.78
CA PRO A 273 4.25 -16.45 -8.16
C PRO A 273 3.30 -16.30 -6.96
N TYR A 274 3.67 -16.80 -5.78
CA TYR A 274 2.87 -16.64 -4.58
C TYR A 274 2.94 -15.20 -4.07
N GLY A 275 4.15 -14.68 -3.81
CA GLY A 275 4.34 -13.30 -3.39
C GLY A 275 3.78 -12.27 -4.39
N TYR A 276 3.94 -12.47 -5.70
CA TYR A 276 3.37 -11.57 -6.71
C TYR A 276 1.84 -11.62 -6.77
N SER A 277 1.23 -12.80 -6.60
CA SER A 277 -0.24 -12.93 -6.56
C SER A 277 -0.83 -12.21 -5.35
N ILE A 278 -0.19 -12.36 -4.19
CA ILE A 278 -0.56 -11.65 -2.97
C ILE A 278 -0.41 -10.14 -3.15
N PHE A 279 0.77 -9.69 -3.60
CA PHE A 279 1.08 -8.29 -3.78
C PHE A 279 0.10 -7.56 -4.72
N ASN A 280 -0.24 -8.18 -5.85
CA ASN A 280 -1.18 -7.55 -6.79
C ASN A 280 -2.61 -7.52 -6.24
N LEU A 281 -3.06 -8.58 -5.56
CA LEU A 281 -4.38 -8.61 -4.94
C LEU A 281 -4.48 -7.55 -3.82
N ASP A 282 -3.45 -7.42 -2.99
CA ASP A 282 -3.34 -6.37 -1.98
C ASP A 282 -3.43 -4.98 -2.61
N ALA A 283 -2.71 -4.73 -3.71
CA ALA A 283 -2.78 -3.47 -4.43
C ALA A 283 -4.16 -3.19 -5.06
N MET A 284 -4.81 -4.20 -5.65
CA MET A 284 -6.15 -4.09 -6.23
C MET A 284 -7.22 -3.77 -5.16
N CYS A 285 -7.20 -4.49 -4.03
CA CYS A 285 -8.12 -4.24 -2.92
C CYS A 285 -7.86 -2.88 -2.26
N SER A 286 -6.60 -2.47 -2.12
CA SER A 286 -6.26 -1.13 -1.61
C SER A 286 -6.74 -0.03 -2.54
N LEU A 287 -6.67 -0.24 -3.85
CA LEU A 287 -7.16 0.72 -4.85
C LEU A 287 -8.69 0.84 -4.78
N ALA A 288 -9.38 -0.29 -4.66
CA ALA A 288 -10.82 -0.29 -4.41
C ALA A 288 -11.18 0.38 -3.08
N GLN A 289 -10.42 0.18 -2.02
CA GLN A 289 -10.63 0.83 -0.72
C GLN A 289 -10.58 2.36 -0.81
N ILE A 290 -9.63 2.91 -1.58
CA ILE A 290 -9.52 4.36 -1.81
C ILE A 290 -10.68 4.88 -2.66
N LEU A 291 -10.93 4.24 -3.80
CA LEU A 291 -11.85 4.75 -4.81
C LEU A 291 -13.33 4.52 -4.49
N SER A 292 -13.65 3.56 -3.63
CA SER A 292 -15.03 3.20 -3.32
C SER A 292 -15.75 4.30 -2.53
N THR A 293 -17.02 4.46 -2.86
CA THR A 293 -17.98 5.32 -2.18
C THR A 293 -19.22 4.51 -1.82
N LYS A 294 -20.15 5.08 -1.04
CA LYS A 294 -21.43 4.42 -0.73
C LYS A 294 -22.25 4.07 -1.98
N ASN A 295 -22.13 4.87 -3.05
CA ASN A 295 -22.90 4.72 -4.28
C ASN A 295 -22.16 3.96 -5.40
N ASP A 296 -20.84 3.87 -5.31
CA ASP A 296 -19.99 3.17 -6.28
C ASP A 296 -18.88 2.46 -5.52
N ASN A 297 -19.12 1.20 -5.16
CA ASN A 297 -18.20 0.37 -4.40
C ASN A 297 -17.57 -0.69 -5.32
N LEU A 298 -16.26 -0.58 -5.53
CA LEU A 298 -15.50 -1.40 -6.47
C LEU A 298 -15.32 -2.85 -5.99
N PHE A 299 -15.56 -3.16 -4.71
CA PHE A 299 -15.58 -4.55 -4.24
C PHE A 299 -16.78 -5.34 -4.78
N PHE A 300 -17.87 -4.66 -5.14
CA PHE A 300 -19.07 -5.25 -5.75
C PHE A 300 -19.10 -5.10 -7.28
N TYR A 301 -18.09 -4.46 -7.87
CA TYR A 301 -17.97 -4.40 -9.32
C TYR A 301 -17.57 -5.78 -9.87
N ALA A 302 -18.24 -6.20 -10.95
CA ALA A 302 -17.92 -7.39 -11.70
C ALA A 302 -17.98 -7.11 -13.20
N THR A 303 -17.12 -7.76 -13.97
CA THR A 303 -17.19 -7.78 -15.43
C THR A 303 -18.30 -8.71 -15.91
N TYR A 304 -18.64 -8.65 -17.20
CA TYR A 304 -19.62 -9.56 -17.80
C TYR A 304 -19.25 -11.05 -17.66
N ASP A 305 -17.94 -11.35 -17.65
CA ASP A 305 -17.38 -12.70 -17.43
C ASP A 305 -17.01 -12.96 -15.95
N ASP A 306 -17.65 -12.25 -15.02
CA ASP A 306 -17.63 -12.47 -13.56
C ASP A 306 -16.26 -12.25 -12.88
N LYS A 307 -15.31 -11.55 -13.52
CA LYS A 307 -14.08 -11.11 -12.84
C LYS A 307 -14.44 -10.03 -11.83
N SER A 308 -14.06 -10.24 -10.57
CA SER A 308 -14.34 -9.35 -9.45
C SER A 308 -13.27 -9.48 -8.37
N LEU A 309 -13.15 -8.50 -7.48
CA LEU A 309 -12.25 -8.63 -6.32
C LEU A 309 -12.66 -9.80 -5.42
N LYS A 310 -13.96 -10.09 -5.34
CA LYS A 310 -14.46 -11.30 -4.68
C LYS A 310 -13.84 -12.57 -5.28
N ARG A 311 -13.78 -12.70 -6.61
CA ARG A 311 -13.09 -13.84 -7.27
C ARG A 311 -11.61 -13.89 -6.95
N GLY A 312 -10.92 -12.75 -6.92
CA GLY A 312 -9.51 -12.69 -6.53
C GLY A 312 -9.26 -13.18 -5.11
N LEU A 313 -10.11 -12.77 -4.16
CA LEU A 313 -10.07 -13.24 -2.78
C LEU A 313 -10.40 -14.72 -2.67
N GLU A 314 -11.46 -15.21 -3.33
CA GLU A 314 -11.83 -16.63 -3.37
C GLU A 314 -10.70 -17.50 -3.94
N PHE A 315 -10.01 -17.03 -4.97
CA PHE A 315 -8.88 -17.73 -5.57
C PHE A 315 -7.72 -17.88 -4.58
N LEU A 316 -7.34 -16.80 -3.89
CA LEU A 316 -6.12 -16.78 -3.08
C LEU A 316 -6.32 -17.30 -1.65
N TYR A 317 -7.53 -17.16 -1.10
CA TYR A 317 -7.86 -17.50 0.29
C TYR A 317 -7.40 -18.91 0.72
N PRO A 318 -7.67 -20.01 -0.03
CA PRO A 318 -7.27 -21.36 0.38
C PRO A 318 -5.75 -21.52 0.56
N TYR A 319 -4.97 -20.72 -0.18
CA TYR A 319 -3.50 -20.76 -0.15
C TYR A 319 -2.91 -19.79 0.88
N LEU A 320 -3.68 -18.79 1.32
CA LEU A 320 -3.32 -17.95 2.47
C LEU A 320 -3.59 -18.69 3.78
N GLU A 321 -4.69 -19.43 3.84
CA GLU A 321 -5.03 -20.27 4.99
C GLU A 321 -4.07 -21.46 5.12
N ASP A 322 -3.76 -22.13 4.02
CA ASP A 322 -2.85 -23.27 3.97
C ASP A 322 -1.93 -23.18 2.75
N LYS A 323 -0.74 -22.62 2.97
CA LYS A 323 0.31 -22.47 1.96
C LYS A 323 0.72 -23.80 1.31
N SER A 324 0.51 -24.96 1.97
CA SER A 324 0.84 -26.27 1.38
C SER A 324 -0.05 -26.66 0.19
N LYS A 325 -1.24 -26.03 0.07
CA LYS A 325 -2.16 -26.25 -1.04
C LYS A 325 -1.80 -25.48 -2.32
N TRP A 326 -0.78 -24.63 -2.29
CA TRP A 326 -0.37 -23.82 -3.43
C TRP A 326 0.03 -24.71 -4.62
N PRO A 327 -0.67 -24.65 -5.76
CA PRO A 327 -0.47 -25.60 -6.86
C PRO A 327 0.59 -25.15 -7.87
N TYR A 328 1.19 -23.98 -7.67
CA TYR A 328 2.22 -23.42 -8.56
C TYR A 328 3.61 -23.57 -7.94
N ASN A 329 4.64 -23.15 -8.69
CA ASN A 329 6.02 -23.16 -8.20
C ASN A 329 6.15 -22.36 -6.90
N LYS A 330 7.01 -22.84 -6.01
CA LYS A 330 7.44 -22.08 -4.83
C LYS A 330 8.23 -20.85 -5.27
N ASP A 331 8.12 -19.78 -4.50
CA ASP A 331 8.90 -18.58 -4.71
C ASP A 331 10.39 -18.86 -4.58
N VAL A 332 11.19 -18.49 -5.59
CA VAL A 332 12.65 -18.74 -5.61
C VAL A 332 13.40 -18.03 -4.47
N MET A 333 12.79 -17.01 -3.86
CA MET A 333 13.28 -16.35 -2.65
C MET A 333 12.10 -15.97 -1.77
N TYR A 334 12.29 -15.98 -0.45
CA TYR A 334 11.31 -15.54 0.54
C TYR A 334 9.99 -16.34 0.61
N TRP A 335 9.97 -17.57 0.06
CA TRP A 335 8.81 -18.47 0.16
C TRP A 335 8.34 -18.70 1.61
N GLU A 336 9.29 -18.81 2.56
CA GLU A 336 8.97 -19.04 3.98
C GLU A 336 8.45 -17.81 4.71
N ASP A 337 8.55 -16.63 4.10
CA ASP A 337 8.14 -15.36 4.72
C ASP A 337 6.70 -14.96 4.40
N TRP A 338 6.04 -15.70 3.50
CA TRP A 338 4.62 -15.55 3.18
C TRP A 338 3.78 -16.69 3.78
N PRO A 339 2.49 -16.47 4.05
CA PRO A 339 1.79 -15.18 4.06
C PRO A 339 1.95 -14.41 5.39
N THR A 340 1.64 -13.12 5.35
CA THR A 340 1.60 -12.20 6.51
C THR A 340 0.23 -11.54 6.61
N LYS A 341 0.01 -10.60 7.53
CA LYS A 341 -1.25 -9.83 7.59
C LYS A 341 -1.49 -8.98 6.32
N HIS A 342 -2.22 -9.54 5.36
CA HIS A 342 -2.48 -8.95 4.05
C HIS A 342 -3.67 -7.98 4.03
N PRO A 343 -3.54 -6.75 3.51
CA PRO A 343 -4.63 -5.78 3.42
C PRO A 343 -5.83 -6.25 2.60
N ALA A 344 -5.67 -7.14 1.61
CA ALA A 344 -6.78 -7.67 0.84
C ALA A 344 -7.82 -8.38 1.73
N LEU A 345 -7.38 -9.15 2.74
CA LEU A 345 -8.28 -9.87 3.63
C LEU A 345 -9.10 -8.94 4.51
N ILE A 346 -8.48 -7.87 5.04
CA ILE A 346 -9.18 -6.94 5.92
C ILE A 346 -10.15 -6.05 5.13
N PHE A 347 -9.73 -5.50 3.99
CA PHE A 347 -10.61 -4.65 3.17
C PHE A 347 -11.73 -5.46 2.52
N GLY A 348 -11.41 -6.64 1.98
CA GLY A 348 -12.40 -7.56 1.45
C GLY A 348 -13.35 -8.11 2.51
N GLY A 349 -12.84 -8.41 3.71
CA GLY A 349 -13.62 -8.89 4.84
C GLY A 349 -14.70 -7.90 5.27
N PHE A 350 -14.35 -6.62 5.41
CA PHE A 350 -15.33 -5.57 5.70
C PHE A 350 -16.27 -5.32 4.53
N ALA A 351 -15.73 -5.08 3.33
CA ALA A 351 -16.56 -4.70 2.18
C ALA A 351 -17.56 -5.80 1.77
N LEU A 352 -17.18 -7.08 1.90
CA LEU A 352 -18.01 -8.23 1.53
C LEU A 352 -18.72 -8.88 2.72
N ASN A 353 -18.59 -8.32 3.93
CA ASN A 353 -19.07 -8.90 5.19
C ASN A 353 -18.64 -10.38 5.37
N ASN A 354 -17.38 -10.68 5.07
CA ASN A 354 -16.81 -12.02 5.16
C ASN A 354 -15.94 -12.16 6.41
N GLN A 355 -16.48 -12.85 7.42
CA GLN A 355 -15.82 -13.06 8.71
C GLN A 355 -14.64 -14.03 8.64
N GLU A 356 -14.60 -14.95 7.67
CA GLU A 356 -13.48 -15.87 7.49
C GLU A 356 -12.22 -15.12 7.06
N TYR A 357 -12.37 -14.08 6.22
CA TYR A 357 -11.25 -13.23 5.82
C TYR A 357 -10.67 -12.44 6.99
N LEU A 358 -11.55 -11.86 7.83
CA LEU A 358 -11.15 -11.13 9.03
C LEU A 358 -10.45 -12.05 10.04
N PHE A 359 -11.00 -13.25 10.25
CA PHE A 359 -10.42 -14.24 11.15
C PHE A 359 -9.06 -14.76 10.67
N LEU A 360 -8.92 -15.03 9.38
CA LEU A 360 -7.63 -15.41 8.80
C LEU A 360 -6.62 -14.28 8.97
N TRP A 361 -6.99 -13.03 8.68
CA TRP A 361 -6.11 -11.88 8.87
C TRP A 361 -5.60 -11.75 10.31
N GLN A 362 -6.44 -12.00 11.32
CA GLN A 362 -6.02 -11.99 12.73
C GLN A 362 -4.99 -13.07 13.06
N LYS A 363 -5.12 -14.25 12.44
CA LYS A 363 -4.24 -15.42 12.66
C LYS A 363 -2.90 -15.32 11.94
N LEU A 364 -2.85 -14.60 10.81
CA LEU A 364 -1.63 -14.49 10.01
C LEU A 364 -0.52 -13.76 10.77
N SER A 365 0.72 -14.15 10.45
CA SER A 365 1.91 -13.58 11.07
C SER A 365 2.05 -12.09 10.79
N GLU A 366 2.63 -11.37 11.74
CA GLU A 366 3.03 -9.98 11.54
C GLU A 366 4.06 -9.86 10.43
N ILE A 367 4.08 -8.70 9.75
CA ILE A 367 5.05 -8.43 8.67
C ILE A 367 6.48 -8.52 9.24
N PRO A 368 7.33 -9.44 8.76
CA PRO A 368 8.67 -9.62 9.28
C PRO A 368 9.56 -8.43 8.89
N ASN A 369 10.56 -8.15 9.73
CA ASN A 369 11.59 -7.14 9.44
C ASN A 369 12.62 -7.65 8.42
N LYS A 370 12.15 -7.94 7.20
CA LYS A 370 12.96 -8.34 6.04
C LYS A 370 12.75 -7.35 4.91
N ALA A 371 13.84 -6.83 4.36
CA ALA A 371 13.80 -5.73 3.39
C ALA A 371 12.91 -6.03 2.17
N GLU A 372 12.96 -7.25 1.61
CA GLU A 372 12.11 -7.64 0.48
C GLU A 372 10.63 -7.66 0.87
N ILE A 373 10.29 -8.23 2.03
CA ILE A 373 8.90 -8.32 2.48
C ILE A 373 8.34 -6.94 2.80
N LEU A 374 9.10 -6.11 3.52
CA LEU A 374 8.73 -4.73 3.80
C LEU A 374 8.48 -3.94 2.51
N ARG A 375 9.32 -4.10 1.47
CA ARG A 375 9.11 -3.42 0.18
C ARG A 375 7.80 -3.85 -0.49
N ASN A 376 7.41 -5.12 -0.37
CA ASN A 376 6.18 -5.64 -0.96
C ASN A 376 4.95 -5.47 -0.06
N MET A 377 5.07 -4.84 1.10
CA MET A 377 3.94 -4.57 2.01
C MET A 377 3.78 -3.07 2.24
N PRO A 378 3.32 -2.28 1.26
CA PRO A 378 3.20 -0.83 1.40
C PRO A 378 2.04 -0.38 2.28
N VAL A 379 1.10 -1.28 2.57
CA VAL A 379 -0.02 -1.07 3.50
C VAL A 379 0.26 -1.83 4.78
N ARG A 380 0.54 -1.11 5.87
CA ARG A 380 0.97 -1.67 7.17
C ARG A 380 0.11 -1.17 8.33
N TYR A 381 -0.50 0.00 8.20
CA TYR A 381 -1.27 0.65 9.25
C TYR A 381 -2.74 0.78 8.84
N PRO A 382 -3.55 -0.29 8.97
CA PRO A 382 -4.93 -0.32 8.46
C PRO A 382 -5.85 0.76 9.05
N LEU A 383 -5.53 1.32 10.23
CA LEU A 383 -6.26 2.44 10.82
C LEU A 383 -6.28 3.69 9.94
N LEU A 384 -5.31 3.88 9.05
CA LEU A 384 -5.29 5.00 8.10
C LEU A 384 -6.24 4.80 6.91
N TRP A 385 -6.68 3.57 6.67
CA TRP A 385 -7.39 3.16 5.46
C TRP A 385 -8.89 2.98 5.66
N ILE A 386 -9.31 2.77 6.92
CA ILE A 386 -10.70 2.50 7.28
C ILE A 386 -11.32 3.81 7.74
N LYS A 387 -12.35 4.24 6.99
CA LYS A 387 -13.07 5.48 7.28
C LYS A 387 -13.96 5.26 8.51
N LYS A 388 -14.07 6.29 9.35
CA LYS A 388 -15.04 6.34 10.45
C LYS A 388 -16.47 6.56 9.96
#